data_AF-A0A969ZN37-F1
#
_entry.id   AF-A0A969ZN37-F1
#
_cell.length_a   1.000
_cell.length_b   1.000
_cell.length_c   1.000
_cell.angle_alpha   90.00
_cell.angle_beta   90.00
_cell.angle_gamma   90.00
#
_symmetry.space_group_name_H-M   'P 1'
#
loop_
_entity.id
_entity.type
_entity.pdbx_description
1 polymer ?
#
loop_
_entity_poly.entity_id
_entity_poly.type
_entity_poly.pdbx_seq_one_letter_code
_entity_poly.pdbx_strand_id
1 'polypeptide(L)'
;MKKFRVIAVIMVLALLMCSCGKDKNNEDVMGDDLTPISSLTIDEEEAAVLNEKVPVVLYFGNEQQNKLVKEIRYVDIKEAKKGAETLASAMVKELLKGPKAEGLTPLIAEGTTLRSPVTISERIAKVDLTKEFIENHPGGKELAELTVYSIVNTLTEMKEIERVKITINGKETKNFKDNVTLNNDFPRNDAVVNKEVGLARPEDGGLEPVDATSEDESIEISNEEDEDPLE
;
A
#
# COMPACT_ATOMS: atom_id res chain seq x y z
N MET A 1 -65.39 23.55 6.80
CA MET A 1 -64.04 23.72 6.20
C MET A 1 -63.33 25.02 6.56
N LYS A 2 -64.00 26.17 6.77
CA LYS A 2 -63.34 27.42 7.22
C LYS A 2 -62.87 27.38 8.69
N LYS A 3 -63.59 26.68 9.57
CA LYS A 3 -63.26 26.56 11.01
C LYS A 3 -61.97 25.76 11.27
N PHE A 4 -61.69 24.74 10.44
CA PHE A 4 -60.45 23.94 10.53
C PHE A 4 -59.21 24.69 10.03
N ARG A 5 -59.35 25.62 9.08
CA ARG A 5 -58.25 26.46 8.60
C ARG A 5 -57.82 27.53 9.61
N VAL A 6 -58.75 28.02 10.43
CA VAL A 6 -58.45 29.00 11.49
C VAL A 6 -57.73 28.33 12.67
N ILE A 7 -58.11 27.09 13.02
CA ILE A 7 -57.48 26.33 14.11
C ILE A 7 -56.02 25.96 13.77
N ALA A 8 -55.74 25.61 12.50
CA ALA A 8 -54.38 25.29 12.04
C ALA A 8 -53.42 26.50 12.03
N VAL A 9 -53.94 27.72 11.78
CA VAL A 9 -53.13 28.95 11.80
C VAL A 9 -52.83 29.41 13.23
N ILE A 10 -53.73 29.15 14.19
CA ILE A 10 -53.54 29.49 15.61
C ILE A 10 -52.50 28.57 16.27
N MET A 11 -52.43 27.28 15.90
CA MET A 11 -51.41 26.35 16.42
C MET A 11 -49.99 26.65 15.91
N VAL A 12 -49.82 27.18 14.70
CA VAL A 12 -48.51 27.52 14.14
C VAL A 12 -47.99 28.86 14.68
N LEU A 13 -48.87 29.77 15.12
CA LEU A 13 -48.49 31.04 15.74
C LEU A 13 -48.12 30.90 17.24
N ALA A 14 -48.55 29.81 17.90
CA ALA A 14 -48.26 29.52 19.30
C ALA A 14 -46.83 28.97 19.54
N LEU A 15 -46.12 28.56 18.48
CA LEU A 15 -44.74 28.05 18.54
C LEU A 15 -43.67 29.15 18.43
N LEU A 16 -44.06 30.43 18.38
CA LEU A 16 -43.14 31.55 18.17
C LEU A 16 -42.94 32.51 19.35
N MET A 17 -43.49 32.23 20.54
CA MET A 17 -43.23 33.05 21.74
C MET A 17 -43.22 32.22 23.04
N CYS A 18 -42.07 31.62 23.36
CA CYS A 18 -41.66 31.37 24.73
C CYS A 18 -40.23 31.88 24.92
N SER A 19 -40.19 33.11 25.38
CA SER A 19 -39.07 33.89 25.90
C SER A 19 -38.94 33.65 27.42
N CYS A 20 -37.71 33.73 27.94
CA CYS A 20 -37.25 34.44 29.18
C CYS A 20 -35.93 33.80 29.64
N GLY A 21 -34.86 34.47 30.09
CA GLY A 21 -34.67 35.86 30.51
C GLY A 21 -34.18 35.95 31.97
N LYS A 22 -32.95 36.46 32.20
CA LYS A 22 -32.36 37.07 33.45
C LYS A 22 -32.12 36.17 34.68
N ASP A 23 -31.16 36.37 35.61
CA ASP A 23 -30.30 37.49 36.05
C ASP A 23 -29.09 36.97 36.91
N LYS A 24 -27.94 37.67 36.83
CA LYS A 24 -26.90 38.04 37.85
C LYS A 24 -26.08 37.05 38.74
N ASN A 25 -24.77 37.41 38.80
CA ASN A 25 -23.74 37.36 39.86
C ASN A 25 -22.96 36.06 40.18
N ASN A 26 -21.66 36.05 39.83
CA ASN A 26 -20.44 36.05 40.69
C ASN A 26 -19.23 35.62 39.82
N GLU A 27 -18.24 36.48 39.61
CA GLU A 27 -16.96 36.54 40.35
C GLU A 27 -16.10 35.26 40.28
N ASP A 28 -14.98 35.44 39.57
CA ASP A 28 -13.61 35.01 39.91
C ASP A 28 -13.03 33.66 39.45
N VAL A 29 -11.93 33.82 38.69
CA VAL A 29 -10.61 33.15 38.80
C VAL A 29 -10.27 31.98 37.85
N MET A 30 -9.22 32.27 37.06
CA MET A 30 -8.19 31.41 36.43
C MET A 30 -8.65 30.24 35.54
N GLY A 31 -8.42 30.40 34.23
CA GLY A 31 -8.35 29.31 33.27
C GLY A 31 -7.32 29.65 32.20
N ASP A 32 -6.32 28.80 32.07
CA ASP A 32 -5.05 28.97 31.37
C ASP A 32 -5.07 29.62 29.98
N ASP A 33 -4.08 30.49 29.78
CA ASP A 33 -3.68 31.11 28.53
C ASP A 33 -3.13 30.04 27.57
N LEU A 34 -3.99 29.49 26.71
CA LEU A 34 -3.56 28.77 25.51
C LEU A 34 -3.69 29.71 24.32
N THR A 35 -2.71 30.59 24.14
CA THR A 35 -2.48 31.21 22.83
C THR A 35 -2.23 30.08 21.82
N PRO A 36 -2.93 30.02 20.69
CA PRO A 36 -2.60 29.05 19.65
C PRO A 36 -1.16 29.28 19.20
N ILE A 37 -0.32 28.27 19.44
CA ILE A 37 1.06 28.24 19.00
C ILE A 37 1.04 28.08 17.48
N SER A 38 1.56 29.08 16.78
CA SER A 38 1.95 29.05 15.36
C SER A 38 0.88 28.57 14.38
N SER A 39 0.12 29.51 13.80
CA SER A 39 -0.42 29.33 12.45
C SER A 39 0.75 29.23 11.46
N LEU A 40 1.25 28.01 11.23
CA LEU A 40 1.93 27.71 9.98
C LEU A 40 0.85 27.75 8.90
N THR A 41 0.72 28.89 8.23
CA THR A 41 0.10 28.92 6.90
C THR A 41 1.01 28.09 6.02
N ILE A 42 0.66 26.83 5.81
CA ILE A 42 1.31 26.00 4.80
C ILE A 42 0.80 26.54 3.46
N ASP A 43 1.71 27.07 2.67
CA ASP A 43 1.47 27.49 1.30
C ASP A 43 0.90 26.28 0.53
N GLU A 44 -0.09 26.50 -0.34
CA GLU A 44 -0.73 25.42 -1.13
C GLU A 44 0.29 24.61 -1.96
N GLU A 45 1.44 25.23 -2.28
CA GLU A 45 2.60 24.58 -2.91
C GLU A 45 3.35 23.61 -1.97
N GLU A 46 3.53 23.93 -0.68
CA GLU A 46 4.22 23.04 0.28
C GLU A 46 3.34 21.84 0.69
N ALA A 47 2.03 22.03 0.77
CA ALA A 47 1.07 20.93 0.99
C ALA A 47 0.99 19.97 -0.21
N ALA A 48 1.25 20.47 -1.44
CA ALA A 48 1.30 19.64 -2.63
C ALA A 48 2.56 18.74 -2.68
N VAL A 49 3.70 19.23 -2.17
CA VAL A 49 5.00 18.52 -2.19
C VAL A 49 5.03 17.32 -1.24
N LEU A 50 4.31 17.37 -0.12
CA LEU A 50 4.17 16.23 0.82
C LEU A 50 3.30 15.08 0.28
N ASN A 51 2.58 15.28 -0.83
CA ASN A 51 1.69 14.29 -1.45
C ASN A 51 2.18 13.85 -2.86
N GLU A 52 3.45 14.08 -3.19
CA GLU A 52 4.02 13.81 -4.52
C GLU A 52 4.50 12.36 -4.73
N LYS A 53 4.27 11.43 -3.80
CA LYS A 53 4.71 10.04 -3.98
C LYS A 53 3.59 9.03 -3.78
N VAL A 54 3.66 7.94 -4.54
CA VAL A 54 2.73 6.82 -4.51
C VAL A 54 3.47 5.61 -3.95
N PRO A 55 2.92 4.94 -2.92
CA PRO A 55 3.49 3.70 -2.43
C PRO A 55 3.27 2.58 -3.46
N VAL A 56 4.33 1.82 -3.73
CA VAL A 56 4.31 0.62 -4.57
C VAL A 56 4.97 -0.52 -3.81
N VAL A 57 4.51 -1.75 -4.06
CA VAL A 57 5.06 -2.95 -3.43
C VAL A 57 6.02 -3.63 -4.39
N LEU A 58 7.24 -3.88 -3.94
CA LEU A 58 8.26 -4.66 -4.64
C LEU A 58 8.52 -5.98 -3.91
N TYR A 59 8.97 -6.99 -4.63
CA TYR A 59 9.28 -8.31 -4.06
C TYR A 59 10.77 -8.62 -4.15
N PHE A 60 11.45 -8.71 -3.00
CA PHE A 60 12.87 -9.08 -2.91
C PHE A 60 13.05 -10.44 -2.24
N GLY A 61 14.26 -10.98 -2.24
CA GLY A 61 14.56 -12.19 -1.50
C GLY A 61 14.66 -11.92 0.00
N ASN A 62 14.03 -12.75 0.82
CA ASN A 62 14.79 -13.62 1.70
C ASN A 62 16.30 -13.42 2.03
N GLU A 63 16.73 -13.42 3.30
CA GLU A 63 18.14 -13.71 3.64
C GLU A 63 18.61 -15.07 3.08
N GLN A 64 17.72 -16.07 3.09
CA GLN A 64 17.99 -17.42 2.58
C GLN A 64 17.77 -17.57 1.07
N GLN A 65 17.32 -16.51 0.38
CA GLN A 65 16.97 -16.51 -1.04
C GLN A 65 16.04 -17.65 -1.48
N ASN A 66 15.08 -18.04 -0.62
CA ASN A 66 14.10 -19.10 -0.90
C ASN A 66 12.65 -18.61 -0.88
N LYS A 67 12.39 -17.40 -0.39
CA LYS A 67 11.08 -16.75 -0.37
C LYS A 67 11.17 -15.28 -0.76
N LEU A 68 10.09 -14.79 -1.36
CA LEU A 68 9.89 -13.37 -1.64
C LEU A 68 9.31 -12.67 -0.43
N VAL A 69 9.85 -11.49 -0.11
CA VAL A 69 9.36 -10.60 0.95
C VAL A 69 9.00 -9.27 0.31
N LYS A 70 7.92 -8.66 0.80
CA LYS A 70 7.41 -7.40 0.27
C LYS A 70 8.19 -6.23 0.84
N GLU A 71 8.57 -5.28 0.01
CA GLU A 71 9.12 -3.98 0.43
C GLU A 71 8.32 -2.85 -0.20
N ILE A 72 7.92 -1.86 0.60
CA ILE A 72 7.25 -0.66 0.10
C ILE A 72 8.30 0.34 -0.41
N ARG A 73 8.09 0.80 -1.65
CA ARG A 73 8.79 1.94 -2.25
C ARG A 73 7.85 3.08 -2.50
N TYR A 74 8.40 4.28 -2.57
CA TYR A 74 7.67 5.47 -2.96
C TYR A 74 8.18 5.95 -4.32
N VAL A 75 7.28 5.98 -5.31
CA VAL A 75 7.56 6.49 -6.67
C VAL A 75 6.83 7.80 -6.88
N ASP A 76 7.37 8.69 -7.71
CA ASP A 76 6.76 10.01 -7.93
C ASP A 76 5.35 9.89 -8.54
N ILE A 77 4.39 10.63 -7.98
CA ILE A 77 2.99 10.67 -8.44
C ILE A 77 2.88 11.15 -9.88
N LYS A 78 3.84 11.99 -10.31
CA LYS A 78 3.96 12.46 -11.69
C LYS A 78 4.23 11.29 -12.65
N GLU A 79 5.01 10.29 -12.23
CA GLU A 79 5.22 9.05 -12.99
C GLU A 79 3.98 8.15 -12.94
N ALA A 80 3.38 7.98 -11.76
CA ALA A 80 2.19 7.16 -11.58
C ALA A 80 0.99 7.65 -12.43
N LYS A 81 0.81 8.98 -12.54
CA LYS A 81 -0.29 9.60 -13.31
C LYS A 81 -0.09 9.54 -14.84
N LYS A 82 1.12 9.25 -15.34
CA LYS A 82 1.38 9.12 -16.79
C LYS A 82 0.77 7.86 -17.40
N GLY A 83 0.42 6.87 -16.58
CA GLY A 83 -0.26 5.65 -16.99
C GLY A 83 0.43 4.38 -16.50
N ALA A 84 -0.27 3.26 -16.63
CA ALA A 84 0.15 1.96 -16.10
C ALA A 84 1.52 1.50 -16.63
N GLU A 85 1.82 1.70 -17.91
CA GLU A 85 3.12 1.35 -18.50
C GLU A 85 4.29 2.14 -17.89
N THR A 86 4.07 3.41 -17.58
CA THR A 86 5.10 4.27 -16.96
C THR A 86 5.35 3.84 -15.52
N LEU A 87 4.28 3.58 -14.76
CA LEU A 87 4.38 3.07 -13.39
C LEU A 87 5.05 1.69 -13.34
N ALA A 88 4.66 0.76 -14.21
CA ALA A 88 5.29 -0.56 -14.32
C ALA A 88 6.79 -0.45 -14.63
N SER A 89 7.16 0.45 -15.55
CA SER A 89 8.57 0.73 -15.88
C SER A 89 9.34 1.28 -14.67
N ALA A 90 8.71 2.17 -13.89
CA ALA A 90 9.31 2.71 -12.67
C ALA A 90 9.50 1.61 -11.60
N MET A 91 8.50 0.75 -11.39
CA MET A 91 8.59 -0.37 -10.44
C MET A 91 9.71 -1.35 -10.80
N VAL A 92 9.87 -1.72 -12.08
CA VAL A 92 10.99 -2.57 -12.51
C VAL A 92 12.33 -1.87 -12.28
N LYS A 93 12.43 -0.56 -12.57
CA LYS A 93 13.66 0.20 -12.30
C LYS A 93 13.99 0.25 -10.81
N GLU A 94 13.01 0.42 -9.93
CA GLU A 94 13.21 0.38 -8.48
C GLU A 94 13.61 -1.03 -8.01
N LEU A 95 13.04 -2.09 -8.60
CA LEU A 95 13.41 -3.47 -8.30
C LEU A 95 14.87 -3.75 -8.69
N LEU A 96 15.32 -3.23 -9.82
CA LEU A 96 16.71 -3.35 -10.31
C LEU A 96 17.73 -2.60 -9.43
N LYS A 97 17.31 -1.62 -8.62
CA LYS A 97 18.19 -0.95 -7.65
C LYS A 97 18.48 -1.83 -6.42
N GLY A 98 17.75 -2.93 -6.25
CA GLY A 98 17.85 -3.80 -5.08
C GLY A 98 17.01 -3.32 -3.88
N PRO A 99 16.97 -4.11 -2.80
CA PRO A 99 16.24 -3.76 -1.58
C PRO A 99 16.91 -2.60 -0.83
N LYS A 100 16.16 -1.88 0.02
CA LYS A 100 16.77 -0.99 1.05
C LYS A 100 16.50 -1.46 2.48
N ALA A 101 15.48 -2.28 2.71
CA ALA A 101 15.24 -2.80 4.04
C ALA A 101 16.31 -3.83 4.42
N GLU A 102 16.70 -3.84 5.69
CA GLU A 102 17.60 -4.86 6.23
C GLU A 102 16.96 -6.26 6.18
N GLY A 103 17.78 -7.30 6.10
CA GLY A 103 17.31 -8.69 5.99
C GLY A 103 16.75 -9.08 4.61
N LEU A 104 16.81 -8.19 3.62
CA LEU A 104 16.44 -8.47 2.23
C LEU A 104 17.66 -8.56 1.33
N THR A 105 17.55 -9.37 0.28
CA THR A 105 18.58 -9.63 -0.71
C THR A 105 18.09 -9.35 -2.14
N PRO A 106 18.95 -8.84 -3.02
CA PRO A 106 18.64 -8.74 -4.44
C PRO A 106 18.60 -10.14 -5.06
N LEU A 107 17.64 -10.36 -5.97
CA LEU A 107 17.53 -11.59 -6.76
C LEU A 107 17.96 -11.39 -8.22
N ILE A 108 17.76 -10.17 -8.74
CA ILE A 108 18.16 -9.83 -10.10
C ILE A 108 19.66 -9.58 -10.13
N ALA A 109 20.34 -10.21 -11.09
CA ALA A 109 21.79 -10.12 -11.22
C ALA A 109 22.26 -8.68 -11.50
N GLU A 110 23.40 -8.31 -10.90
CA GLU A 110 23.99 -6.99 -11.08
C GLU A 110 24.31 -6.69 -12.56
N GLY A 111 24.16 -5.42 -12.94
CA GLY A 111 24.33 -4.96 -14.32
C GLY A 111 23.12 -5.18 -15.22
N THR A 112 22.07 -5.85 -14.75
CA THR A 112 20.80 -5.96 -15.48
C THR A 112 20.15 -4.58 -15.62
N THR A 113 19.74 -4.22 -16.84
CA THR A 113 18.99 -3.00 -17.09
C THR A 113 17.71 -3.26 -17.90
N LEU A 114 16.73 -2.39 -17.73
CA LEU A 114 15.51 -2.37 -18.55
C LEU A 114 15.82 -1.71 -19.90
N ARG A 115 15.73 -2.48 -21.00
CA ARG A 115 16.13 -2.04 -22.35
C ARG A 115 15.11 -1.09 -23.00
N SER A 116 13.85 -1.27 -22.67
CA SER A 116 12.74 -0.44 -23.17
C SER A 116 11.66 -0.28 -22.10
N PRO A 117 10.84 0.77 -22.15
CA PRO A 117 9.65 0.87 -21.29
C PRO A 117 8.82 -0.42 -21.34
N VAL A 118 8.25 -0.78 -20.19
CA VAL A 118 7.33 -1.90 -20.06
C VAL A 118 6.07 -1.59 -20.84
N THR A 119 5.63 -2.50 -21.69
CA THR A 119 4.38 -2.36 -22.45
C THR A 119 3.32 -3.30 -21.89
N ILE A 120 2.07 -2.88 -21.84
CA ILE A 120 0.95 -3.68 -21.31
C ILE A 120 -0.09 -3.87 -22.42
N SER A 121 -0.33 -5.13 -22.78
CA SER A 121 -1.37 -5.52 -23.75
C SER A 121 -2.10 -6.74 -23.25
N GLU A 122 -3.43 -6.76 -23.32
CA GLU A 122 -4.25 -7.89 -22.88
C GLU A 122 -3.93 -8.37 -21.45
N ARG A 123 -3.64 -7.43 -20.54
CA ARG A 123 -3.23 -7.68 -19.14
C ARG A 123 -1.91 -8.45 -19.00
N ILE A 124 -1.09 -8.46 -20.06
CA ILE A 124 0.27 -9.00 -20.09
C ILE A 124 1.26 -7.85 -20.15
N ALA A 125 2.12 -7.73 -19.14
CA ALA A 125 3.24 -6.80 -19.16
C ALA A 125 4.46 -7.46 -19.82
N LYS A 126 4.99 -6.84 -20.87
CA LYS A 126 6.24 -7.27 -21.52
C LYS A 126 7.40 -6.48 -20.93
N VAL A 127 8.35 -7.20 -20.33
CA VAL A 127 9.56 -6.65 -19.72
C VAL A 127 10.76 -7.11 -20.54
N ASP A 128 11.53 -6.17 -21.06
CA ASP A 128 12.68 -6.48 -21.88
C ASP A 128 13.98 -6.06 -21.20
N LEU A 129 14.78 -7.06 -20.82
CA LEU A 129 15.98 -6.89 -20.02
C LEU A 129 17.24 -7.11 -20.86
N THR A 130 18.37 -6.64 -20.36
CA THR A 130 19.68 -6.93 -20.96
C THR A 130 20.15 -8.36 -20.65
N LYS A 131 21.18 -8.81 -21.36
CA LYS A 131 21.71 -10.20 -21.26
C LYS A 131 22.28 -10.54 -19.90
N GLU A 132 22.71 -9.54 -19.13
CA GLU A 132 23.26 -9.67 -17.79
C GLU A 132 22.27 -10.35 -16.84
N PHE A 133 20.96 -10.19 -17.07
CA PHE A 133 19.90 -10.91 -16.35
C PHE A 133 20.13 -12.43 -16.36
N ILE A 134 20.63 -12.96 -17.47
CA ILE A 134 20.96 -14.38 -17.61
C ILE A 134 22.43 -14.63 -17.31
N GLU A 135 23.35 -13.90 -17.95
CA GLU A 135 24.78 -14.20 -17.91
C GLU A 135 25.32 -14.17 -16.47
N ASN A 136 24.93 -13.16 -15.70
CA ASN A 136 25.44 -12.90 -14.35
C ASN A 136 24.63 -13.63 -13.25
N HIS A 137 23.54 -14.32 -13.59
CA HIS A 137 22.75 -15.04 -12.60
C HIS A 137 23.55 -16.24 -12.05
N PRO A 138 23.62 -16.43 -10.71
CA PRO A 138 24.43 -17.47 -10.07
C PRO A 138 24.00 -18.89 -10.44
N GLY A 139 22.75 -19.06 -10.88
CA GLY A 139 22.15 -20.35 -11.19
C GLY A 139 21.38 -20.91 -10.01
N GLY A 140 21.08 -22.20 -10.05
CA GLY A 140 20.11 -22.87 -9.20
C GLY A 140 18.70 -22.70 -9.75
N LYS A 141 18.01 -23.81 -10.00
CA LYS A 141 16.64 -23.82 -10.54
C LYS A 141 15.68 -23.00 -9.67
N GLU A 142 15.68 -23.25 -8.37
CA GLU A 142 14.79 -22.57 -7.41
C GLU A 142 15.06 -21.07 -7.34
N LEU A 143 16.34 -20.67 -7.30
CA LEU A 143 16.73 -19.27 -7.29
C LEU A 143 16.37 -18.57 -8.60
N ALA A 144 16.58 -19.22 -9.74
CA ALA A 144 16.17 -18.70 -11.04
C ALA A 144 14.64 -18.53 -11.13
N GLU A 145 13.85 -19.50 -10.67
CA GLU A 145 12.39 -19.35 -10.57
C GLU A 145 12.00 -18.19 -9.65
N LEU A 146 12.66 -18.06 -8.49
CA LEU A 146 12.41 -16.98 -7.54
C LEU A 146 12.72 -15.60 -8.13
N THR A 147 13.81 -15.47 -8.90
CA THR A 147 14.18 -14.24 -9.62
C THR A 147 13.13 -13.84 -10.66
N VAL A 148 12.55 -14.81 -11.39
CA VAL A 148 11.43 -14.52 -12.29
C VAL A 148 10.23 -14.01 -11.49
N TYR A 149 9.84 -14.71 -10.43
CA TYR A 149 8.67 -14.34 -9.64
C TYR A 149 8.84 -13.03 -8.84
N SER A 150 10.07 -12.59 -8.56
CA SER A 150 10.34 -11.24 -8.03
C SER A 150 9.80 -10.16 -8.96
N ILE A 151 10.05 -10.27 -10.27
CA ILE A 151 9.54 -9.33 -11.28
C ILE A 151 8.03 -9.52 -11.47
N VAL A 152 7.59 -10.77 -11.59
CA VAL A 152 6.17 -11.10 -11.87
C VAL A 152 5.26 -10.63 -10.74
N ASN A 153 5.59 -10.97 -9.49
CA ASN A 153 4.77 -10.61 -8.35
C ASN A 153 4.77 -9.09 -8.11
N THR A 154 5.90 -8.41 -8.36
CA THR A 154 5.97 -6.94 -8.34
C THR A 154 4.99 -6.32 -9.34
N LEU A 155 5.04 -6.72 -10.60
CA LEU A 155 4.19 -6.11 -11.64
C LEU A 155 2.71 -6.49 -11.50
N THR A 156 2.42 -7.68 -10.99
CA THR A 156 1.03 -8.14 -10.77
C THR A 156 0.39 -7.57 -9.50
N GLU A 157 1.08 -6.69 -8.74
CA GLU A 157 0.42 -5.78 -7.78
C GLU A 157 -0.48 -4.77 -8.51
N MET A 158 -0.16 -4.45 -9.77
CA MET A 158 -0.98 -3.57 -10.59
C MET A 158 -2.19 -4.34 -11.13
N LYS A 159 -3.39 -3.82 -10.88
CA LYS A 159 -4.66 -4.47 -11.29
C LYS A 159 -4.79 -4.64 -12.81
N GLU A 160 -4.04 -3.87 -13.58
CA GLU A 160 -3.96 -3.89 -15.03
C GLU A 160 -3.15 -5.09 -15.57
N ILE A 161 -2.34 -5.75 -14.73
CA ILE A 161 -1.40 -6.80 -15.12
C ILE A 161 -1.74 -8.11 -14.41
N GLU A 162 -2.01 -9.16 -15.18
CA GLU A 162 -2.22 -10.53 -14.67
C GLU A 162 -1.03 -11.44 -14.94
N ARG A 163 -0.31 -11.18 -16.03
CA ARG A 163 0.82 -12.00 -16.47
C ARG A 163 1.98 -11.12 -16.90
N VAL A 164 3.19 -11.66 -16.83
CA VAL A 164 4.41 -10.97 -17.26
C VAL A 164 5.17 -11.84 -18.25
N LYS A 165 5.58 -11.23 -19.37
CA LYS A 165 6.44 -11.83 -20.37
C LYS A 165 7.82 -11.21 -20.30
N ILE A 166 8.85 -12.03 -20.10
CA ILE A 166 10.24 -11.55 -20.02
C ILE A 166 10.94 -11.84 -21.35
N THR A 167 11.56 -10.82 -21.94
CA THR A 167 12.43 -10.96 -23.11
C THR A 167 13.83 -10.46 -22.79
N ILE A 168 14.82 -10.95 -23.55
CA ILE A 168 16.23 -10.57 -23.39
C ILE A 168 16.73 -9.98 -24.69
N ASN A 169 17.21 -8.74 -24.65
CA ASN A 169 17.66 -8.00 -25.82
C ASN A 169 16.63 -8.01 -26.97
N GLY A 170 15.35 -7.89 -26.64
CA GLY A 170 14.24 -7.88 -27.60
C GLY A 170 13.87 -9.25 -28.17
N LYS A 171 14.52 -10.33 -27.72
CA LYS A 171 14.28 -11.70 -28.19
C LYS A 171 13.63 -12.55 -27.10
N GLU A 172 12.70 -13.39 -27.51
CA GLU A 172 12.21 -14.46 -26.66
C GLU A 172 13.35 -15.43 -26.36
N THR A 173 13.54 -15.73 -25.08
CA THR A 173 14.60 -16.64 -24.66
C THR A 173 13.97 -17.89 -24.09
N LYS A 174 14.38 -19.06 -24.59
CA LYS A 174 13.86 -20.33 -24.08
C LYS A 174 14.53 -20.74 -22.79
N ASN A 175 15.83 -20.50 -22.62
CA ASN A 175 16.61 -21.03 -21.51
C ASN A 175 17.07 -19.90 -20.58
N PHE A 176 16.64 -19.99 -19.33
CA PHE A 176 17.25 -19.36 -18.17
C PHE A 176 17.91 -20.46 -17.32
N LYS A 177 18.80 -20.09 -16.41
CA LYS A 177 19.73 -21.00 -15.73
C LYS A 177 19.05 -22.30 -15.24
N ASP A 178 19.77 -23.42 -15.31
CA ASP A 178 19.37 -24.71 -14.74
C ASP A 178 18.00 -25.25 -15.21
N ASN A 179 17.74 -25.14 -16.53
CA ASN A 179 16.54 -25.59 -17.23
C ASN A 179 15.25 -24.84 -16.89
N VAL A 180 15.34 -23.66 -16.24
CA VAL A 180 14.20 -22.75 -16.15
C VAL A 180 13.93 -22.14 -17.52
N THR A 181 12.67 -22.08 -17.96
CA THR A 181 12.35 -21.58 -19.31
C THR A 181 11.55 -20.28 -19.28
N LEU A 182 11.98 -19.28 -20.06
CA LEU A 182 11.32 -17.95 -20.15
C LEU A 182 10.39 -17.79 -21.37
N ASN A 183 9.97 -18.89 -21.99
CA ASN A 183 9.20 -18.88 -23.23
C ASN A 183 7.68 -18.70 -23.04
N ASN A 184 7.22 -18.48 -21.81
CA ASN A 184 5.81 -18.35 -21.46
C ASN A 184 5.54 -17.00 -20.78
N ASP A 185 4.27 -16.63 -20.67
CA ASP A 185 3.84 -15.53 -19.81
C ASP A 185 3.58 -16.09 -18.41
N PHE A 186 4.14 -15.44 -17.39
CA PHE A 186 4.10 -15.90 -16.01
C PHE A 186 2.98 -15.20 -15.24
N PRO A 187 2.00 -15.94 -14.69
CA PRO A 187 1.06 -15.38 -13.73
C PRO A 187 1.73 -15.22 -12.37
N ARG A 188 1.09 -14.41 -11.51
CA ARG A 188 1.46 -14.27 -10.11
C ARG A 188 1.56 -15.63 -9.41
N ASN A 189 2.54 -15.78 -8.52
CA ASN A 189 2.71 -16.97 -7.69
C ASN A 189 2.87 -16.59 -6.21
N ASP A 190 1.82 -16.74 -5.42
CA ASP A 190 1.86 -16.43 -3.98
C ASP A 190 2.51 -17.55 -3.14
N ALA A 191 2.78 -18.74 -3.70
CA ALA A 191 3.41 -19.84 -2.96
C ALA A 191 4.89 -19.56 -2.62
N VAL A 192 5.54 -18.70 -3.41
CA VAL A 192 6.92 -18.27 -3.18
C VAL A 192 7.01 -17.05 -2.26
N VAL A 193 5.88 -16.44 -1.88
CA VAL A 193 5.86 -15.28 -0.97
C VAL A 193 5.91 -15.74 0.48
N ASN A 194 6.74 -15.09 1.29
CA ASN A 194 6.75 -15.26 2.74
C ASN A 194 5.46 -14.66 3.32
N LYS A 195 4.69 -15.46 4.06
CA LYS A 195 3.43 -15.06 4.66
C LYS A 195 3.56 -14.61 6.13
N GLU A 196 4.70 -14.93 6.76
CA GLU A 196 4.98 -14.66 8.16
C GLU A 196 5.66 -13.30 8.34
N VAL A 197 6.48 -12.89 7.36
CA VAL A 197 7.08 -11.56 7.30
C VAL A 197 6.17 -10.64 6.49
N GLY A 198 5.83 -9.48 7.07
CA GLY A 198 4.88 -8.54 6.50
C GLY A 198 5.49 -7.67 5.42
N LEU A 199 5.20 -6.37 5.51
CA LEU A 199 5.70 -5.36 4.57
C LEU A 199 6.94 -4.71 5.17
N ALA A 200 8.09 -4.91 4.54
CA ALA A 200 9.30 -4.18 4.90
C ALA A 200 9.17 -2.71 4.49
N ARG A 201 9.46 -1.80 5.43
CA ARG A 201 9.47 -0.36 5.20
C ARG A 201 10.89 0.17 5.42
N PRO A 202 11.55 0.70 4.38
CA PRO A 202 12.93 1.18 4.51
C PRO A 202 13.12 2.30 5.56
N GLU A 203 12.07 3.08 5.83
CA GLU A 203 12.09 4.21 6.76
C GLU A 203 12.05 3.77 8.23
N ASP A 204 11.56 2.55 8.49
CA ASP A 204 11.41 1.96 9.83
C ASP A 204 12.60 1.06 10.22
N GLY A 205 13.63 0.97 9.36
CA GLY A 205 14.88 0.28 9.66
C GLY A 205 14.84 -1.25 9.59
N GLY A 206 13.76 -1.89 9.10
CA GLY A 206 13.72 -3.35 9.00
C GLY A 206 12.38 -3.99 8.62
N LEU A 207 12.35 -5.32 8.74
CA LEU A 207 11.19 -6.17 8.47
C LEU A 207 10.19 -6.09 9.63
N GLU A 208 8.97 -5.63 9.38
CA GLU A 208 7.86 -5.81 10.33
C GLU A 208 7.25 -7.21 10.17
N PRO A 209 7.20 -8.05 11.22
CA PRO A 209 6.45 -9.31 11.19
C PRO A 209 4.96 -9.05 10.93
N VAL A 210 4.28 -9.99 10.23
CA VAL A 210 2.82 -9.94 10.18
C VAL A 210 2.31 -10.29 11.58
N ASP A 211 1.83 -9.31 12.32
CA ASP A 211 1.24 -9.56 13.63
C ASP A 211 -0.01 -10.44 13.45
N ALA A 212 0.11 -11.70 13.86
CA ALA A 212 -0.96 -12.68 13.78
C ALA A 212 -1.89 -12.54 14.99
N THR A 213 -2.59 -11.42 15.09
CA THR A 213 -3.70 -11.25 16.05
C THR A 213 -4.86 -10.49 15.40
N SER A 214 -5.65 -11.22 14.62
CA SER A 214 -7.04 -10.86 14.36
C SER A 214 -7.94 -12.07 14.53
N GLU A 215 -7.69 -12.86 15.57
CA GLU A 215 -8.65 -13.85 16.07
C GLU A 215 -8.63 -13.78 17.60
N ASP A 216 -9.83 -13.80 18.18
CA ASP A 216 -10.17 -13.82 19.61
C ASP A 216 -10.47 -12.47 20.30
N GLU A 217 -11.56 -11.81 19.87
CA GLU A 217 -12.45 -11.16 20.86
C GLU A 217 -13.40 -12.24 21.41
N SER A 218 -12.92 -13.07 22.33
CA SER A 218 -13.80 -13.73 23.29
C SER A 218 -14.27 -12.67 24.28
N ILE A 219 -15.53 -12.26 24.09
CA ILE A 219 -16.27 -11.42 25.01
C ILE A 219 -16.38 -12.19 26.34
N GLU A 220 -15.56 -11.83 27.33
CA GLU A 220 -15.83 -12.18 28.72
C GLU A 220 -17.06 -11.39 29.19
N ILE A 221 -18.23 -12.03 29.15
CA ILE A 221 -19.41 -11.53 29.85
C ILE A 221 -19.19 -11.81 31.34
N SER A 222 -18.78 -10.79 32.07
CA SER A 222 -18.82 -10.78 33.53
C SER A 222 -20.27 -10.89 33.99
N ASN A 223 -20.61 -12.01 34.65
CA ASN A 223 -21.85 -12.13 35.42
C ASN A 223 -21.75 -11.17 36.61
N GLU A 224 -22.45 -10.03 36.53
CA GLU A 224 -22.83 -9.27 37.72
C GLU A 224 -24.08 -9.92 38.30
N GLU A 225 -23.92 -10.47 39.50
CA GLU A 225 -24.99 -10.96 40.35
C GLU A 225 -25.81 -9.75 40.83
N ASP A 226 -27.04 -9.61 40.32
CA ASP A 226 -28.06 -8.73 40.89
C ASP A 226 -28.49 -9.30 42.25
N GLU A 227 -27.92 -8.78 43.34
CA GLU A 227 -28.51 -8.94 44.67
C GLU A 227 -29.77 -8.08 44.80
N ASP A 228 -30.90 -8.77 44.91
CA ASP A 228 -32.21 -8.27 45.29
C ASP A 228 -32.22 -7.77 46.75
N PRO A 229 -32.50 -6.48 47.02
CA PRO A 229 -32.77 -5.99 48.36
C PRO A 229 -34.27 -5.70 48.52
N LEU A 230 -35.01 -6.74 48.95
CA LEU A 230 -36.17 -6.69 49.84
C LEU A 230 -37.31 -5.72 49.48
N GLU A 231 -38.37 -6.22 48.82
CA GLU A 231 -39.80 -6.13 49.22
C GLU A 231 -40.75 -6.67 48.14
#